data_AF-A0A2H5Q7J3-F1
#
_entry.id   AF-A0A2H5Q7J3-F1
#
_cell.length_a   1.000
_cell.length_b   1.000
_cell.length_c   1.000
_cell.angle_alpha   90.00
_cell.angle_beta   90.00
_cell.angle_gamma   90.00
#
_symmetry.space_group_name_H-M   'P 1'
#
loop_
_entity.id
_entity.type
_entity.pdbx_description
1 polymer ?
#
loop_
_entity_poly.entity_id
_entity_poly.type
_entity_poly.pdbx_seq_one_letter_code
_entity_poly.pdbx_strand_id
1 'polypeptide(L)' 'MSVSDLPRTEANVLKGHDGAVLAARFNGDGNYCLSCGKNRTIRLWNPHRGIHIKTYKSHGREVHDVHVTP' A
#
# COMPACT_ATOMS: atom_id res chain seq x y z
N MET A 1 6.92 18.96 12.42
CA MET A 1 5.51 18.55 12.57
C MET A 1 5.30 18.18 14.02
N SER A 2 4.32 18.81 14.67
CA SER A 2 3.89 18.42 16.01
C SER A 2 2.88 17.28 15.90
N VAL A 3 2.73 16.46 16.95
CA VAL A 3 1.67 15.44 17.02
C VAL A 3 0.27 16.05 16.92
N SER A 4 0.14 17.35 17.22
CA SER A 4 -1.09 18.12 17.03
C SER A 4 -1.50 18.30 15.57
N ASP A 5 -0.56 18.15 14.63
CA ASP A 5 -0.77 18.39 13.19
C ASP A 5 -1.14 17.10 12.45
N LEU A 6 -1.17 15.96 13.14
CA LEU A 6 -1.53 14.66 12.56
C LEU A 6 -3.05 14.59 12.30
N PRO A 7 -3.48 13.97 11.19
CA PRO A 7 -4.89 13.77 10.92
C PRO A 7 -5.53 12.92 12.02
N ARG A 8 -6.69 13.36 12.51
CA ARG A 8 -7.45 12.68 13.57
C ARG A 8 -8.36 11.57 13.05
N THR A 9 -8.48 11.45 11.73
CA THR A 9 -9.33 10.48 11.03
C THR A 9 -8.58 9.91 9.85
N GLU A 10 -9.04 8.76 9.36
CA GLU A 10 -8.50 8.15 8.15
C GLU A 10 -8.66 9.10 6.95
N ALA A 11 -7.57 9.35 6.21
CA ALA A 11 -7.59 10.22 5.04
C ALA A 11 -8.16 9.51 3.80
N ASN A 12 -7.88 8.21 3.65
CA ASN A 12 -8.36 7.37 2.56
C ASN A 12 -8.34 5.89 2.92
N VAL A 13 -9.21 5.12 2.27
CA VAL A 13 -9.26 3.65 2.38
C VAL A 13 -8.93 3.02 1.02
N LEU A 14 -7.82 2.30 0.93
CA LEU A 14 -7.36 1.64 -0.29
C LEU A 14 -7.95 0.23 -0.41
N LYS A 15 -9.18 0.15 -0.92
CA LYS A 15 -9.90 -1.13 -1.08
C LYS A 15 -9.41 -1.89 -2.31
N GLY A 16 -9.17 -3.19 -2.16
CA GLY A 16 -8.96 -4.08 -3.32
C GLY A 16 -8.20 -5.36 -3.07
N HIS A 17 -7.40 -5.48 -1.99
CA HIS A 17 -6.85 -6.79 -1.62
C HIS A 17 -7.98 -7.77 -1.26
N ASP A 18 -7.88 -8.98 -1.79
CA ASP A 18 -8.83 -10.08 -1.59
C ASP A 18 -8.31 -11.06 -0.52
N GLY A 19 -7.76 -10.50 0.54
CA GLY A 19 -7.05 -11.22 1.59
C GLY A 19 -6.25 -10.27 2.47
N ALA A 20 -5.71 -10.79 3.58
CA ALA A 20 -4.97 -9.96 4.53
C ALA A 20 -3.78 -9.26 3.86
N VAL A 21 -3.67 -7.95 4.07
CA VAL A 21 -2.50 -7.15 3.72
C VAL A 21 -1.41 -7.44 4.76
N LEU A 22 -0.25 -7.86 4.31
CA LEU A 22 0.87 -8.28 5.16
C LEU A 22 1.93 -7.17 5.30
N ALA A 23 2.10 -6.34 4.27
CA ALA A 23 2.93 -5.14 4.34
C ALA A 23 2.45 -4.03 3.42
N ALA A 24 2.83 -2.80 3.76
CA ALA A 24 2.71 -1.62 2.91
C ALA A 24 3.93 -0.69 3.09
N ARG A 25 4.39 -0.07 2.00
CA ARG A 25 5.51 0.89 1.97
C ARG A 25 5.20 2.04 1.03
N PHE A 26 5.43 3.26 1.49
CA PHE A 26 5.45 4.44 0.62
C PHE A 26 6.78 4.54 -0.13
N ASN A 27 6.76 5.17 -1.29
CA ASN A 27 7.99 5.65 -1.93
C ASN A 27 8.51 6.92 -1.23
N GLY A 28 9.74 7.34 -1.56
CA GLY A 28 10.42 8.46 -0.89
C GLY A 28 9.59 9.74 -0.76
N ASP A 29 8.86 10.11 -1.82
CA ASP A 29 8.03 11.33 -1.85
C ASP A 29 6.58 11.10 -1.38
N GLY A 30 6.21 9.88 -0.98
CA GLY A 30 4.85 9.55 -0.52
C GLY A 30 3.76 9.53 -1.61
N ASN A 31 4.07 9.89 -2.85
CA ASN A 31 3.12 9.93 -3.96
C ASN A 31 2.57 8.55 -4.36
N TYR A 32 3.29 7.48 -4.01
CA TYR A 32 2.90 6.10 -4.28
C TYR A 32 3.07 5.22 -3.05
N CYS A 33 2.25 4.17 -2.98
CA CYS A 33 2.38 3.12 -1.98
C CYS A 33 2.33 1.75 -2.67
N LEU A 34 3.21 0.85 -2.26
CA LEU A 34 3.12 -0.58 -2.54
C LEU A 34 2.50 -1.29 -1.33
N SER A 35 1.57 -2.19 -1.59
CA SER A 35 1.07 -3.14 -0.57
C SER A 35 1.15 -4.57 -1.09
N CYS A 36 1.25 -5.54 -0.19
CA CYS A 36 1.28 -6.95 -0.54
C CYS A 36 0.53 -7.80 0.49
N GLY A 37 0.15 -9.03 0.13
CA GLY A 37 -0.66 -9.83 1.05
C GLY A 37 -0.91 -11.28 0.68
N LYS A 38 -1.80 -11.90 1.46
CA LYS A 38 -2.17 -13.33 1.37
C LYS A 38 -2.80 -13.71 0.03
N ASN A 39 -3.41 -12.75 -0.66
CA ASN A 39 -3.94 -12.98 -2.01
C ASN A 39 -2.84 -13.10 -3.08
N ARG A 40 -1.56 -13.14 -2.68
CA ARG A 40 -0.38 -13.39 -3.54
C ARG A 40 -0.13 -12.28 -4.57
N THR A 41 -0.61 -11.08 -4.25
CA THR A 41 -0.47 -9.92 -5.12
C THR A 41 0.33 -8.83 -4.43
N ILE A 42 1.08 -8.08 -5.24
CA ILE A 42 1.57 -6.75 -4.88
C ILE A 42 0.68 -5.74 -5.60
N ARG A 43 0.30 -4.64 -4.95
CA ARG A 43 -0.51 -3.58 -5.54
C ARG A 43 0.17 -2.23 -5.38
N LEU A 44 0.09 -1.42 -6.43
CA LEU A 44 0.55 -0.05 -6.48
C LEU A 44 -0.65 0.89 -6.40
N TRP A 45 -0.54 1.92 -5.57
CA TRP A 45 -1.60 2.85 -5.27
C TRP A 45 -1.15 4.30 -5.40
N ASN A 46 -2.08 5.18 -5.75
CA ASN A 46 -2.02 6.59 -5.38
C ASN A 46 -2.83 6.77 -4.07
N PRO A 47 -2.15 6.95 -2.92
CA PRO A 47 -2.81 6.99 -1.61
C PRO A 47 -3.61 8.28 -1.39
N HIS A 48 -3.22 9.39 -2.03
CA HIS A 48 -3.89 10.69 -1.90
C HIS A 48 -5.24 10.73 -2.61
N ARG A 49 -5.37 9.96 -3.69
CA ARG A 49 -6.60 9.88 -4.49
C ARG A 49 -7.44 8.63 -4.23
N GLY A 50 -6.94 7.70 -3.40
CA GLY A 50 -7.58 6.41 -3.17
C GLY A 50 -7.57 5.49 -4.40
N ILE A 51 -6.66 5.71 -5.36
CA ILE A 51 -6.69 5.03 -6.66
C ILE A 51 -5.77 3.81 -6.65
N HIS A 52 -6.32 2.67 -7.05
CA HIS A 52 -5.53 1.50 -7.46
C HIS A 52 -4.93 1.72 -8.84
N ILE A 53 -3.60 1.71 -8.94
CA ILE A 53 -2.89 1.93 -10.21
C ILE A 53 -2.65 0.60 -10.91
N LYS A 54 -2.11 -0.38 -10.19
CA LYS A 54 -1.67 -1.64 -10.80
C LYS A 54 -1.60 -2.78 -9.80
N THR A 55 -1.89 -4.00 -10.28
CA THR A 55 -1.64 -5.25 -9.56
C THR A 55 -0.52 -6.03 -10.24
N TYR A 56 0.41 -6.55 -9.45
CA TYR A 56 1.44 -7.48 -9.88
C TYR A 56 1.10 -8.88 -9.33
N LYS A 57 1.01 -9.85 -10.23
CA LYS A 57 0.71 -11.26 -9.92
C LYS A 57 1.87 -12.13 -10.42
N SER A 58 2.87 -12.33 -9.57
CA SER A 58 4.04 -13.15 -9.88
C SER A 58 4.28 -14.26 -8.86
N HIS A 59 3.77 -14.10 -7.64
CA HIS A 59 4.06 -15.01 -6.55
C HIS A 59 3.07 -16.18 -6.49
N GLY A 60 3.59 -17.40 -6.36
CA GLY A 60 2.79 -18.62 -6.19
C GLY A 60 2.19 -18.79 -4.79
N ARG A 61 2.72 -18.05 -3.81
CA ARG A 61 2.32 -18.02 -2.39
C ARG A 61 2.18 -16.58 -1.90
N GLU A 62 1.77 -16.45 -0.64
CA GLU A 62 1.59 -15.17 0.05
C GLU A 62 2.84 -14.30 -0.05
N VAL A 63 2.62 -13.00 -0.24
CA VAL A 63 3.71 -12.03 -0.26
C VAL A 63 3.75 -11.35 1.10
N HIS A 64 4.81 -11.62 1.86
CA HIS A 64 4.93 -11.17 3.24
C HIS A 64 5.46 -9.74 3.38
N ASP A 65 6.30 -9.28 2.45
CA ASP A 65 6.84 -7.91 2.48
C ASP A 65 7.10 -7.37 1.08
N VAL A 66 7.26 -6.05 1.00
CA VAL A 66 7.69 -5.29 -0.17
C VAL A 66 8.66 -4.20 0.28
N HIS A 67 9.57 -3.80 -0.62
CA HIS A 67 10.46 -2.69 -0.38
C HIS A 67 10.43 -1.73 -1.56
N VAL A 68 10.44 -0.44 -1.28
CA VAL A 68 10.63 0.61 -2.28
C VAL A 68 12.01 1.19 -2.04
N THR A 69 12.90 1.03 -3.01
CA THR A 69 14.21 1.68 -2.97
C THR A 69 14.05 3.18 -3.28
N PRO A 70 14.92 4.05 -2.75
CA PRO A 70 15.01 5.44 -3.17
C PRO A 70 15.22 5.59 -4.69
#